data_AF-A0A455ZI87-F1
#
_entry.id   AF-A0A455ZI87-F1
#
_cell.length_a   1.000
_cell.length_b   1.000
_cell.length_c   1.000
_cell.angle_alpha   90.00
_cell.angle_beta   90.00
_cell.angle_gamma   90.00
#
_symmetry.space_group_name_H-M   'P 1'
#
loop_
_entity.id
_entity.type
_entity.pdbx_description
1 polymer ?
#
loop_
_entity_poly.entity_id
_entity_poly.type
_entity_poly.pdbx_seq_one_letter_code
_entity_poly.pdbx_strand_id
1 'polypeptide(L)'
;MVLFQKFILSNYKDEFQVWSIEPALNRALQYAIADNLCELTSTSKYKLTEKGNQFCDSILDSEAFEKEITFLKFVGKNKITDSRLNSMIKQWKIEYD
;
A
#
# COMPACT_ATOMS: atom_id res chain seq x y z
N MET A 1 -11.08 -1.03 -5.37
CA MET A 1 -10.66 0.36 -5.69
C MET A 1 -11.69 1.41 -5.22
N VAL A 2 -12.94 1.35 -5.72
CA VAL A 2 -13.98 2.36 -5.43
C VAL A 2 -14.35 2.48 -3.94
N LEU A 3 -14.47 1.37 -3.22
CA LEU A 3 -14.81 1.39 -1.79
C LEU A 3 -13.74 2.11 -0.94
N PHE A 4 -12.46 1.85 -1.22
CA PHE A 4 -11.36 2.51 -0.53
C PHE A 4 -11.25 3.99 -0.89
N GLN A 5 -11.54 4.36 -2.15
CA GLN A 5 -11.62 5.76 -2.54
C GLN A 5 -12.74 6.48 -1.77
N LYS A 6 -13.93 5.88 -1.67
CA LYS A 6 -15.05 6.44 -0.89
C LYS A 6 -14.66 6.63 0.57
N PHE A 7 -13.99 5.64 1.16
CA PHE A 7 -13.48 5.72 2.53
C PHE A 7 -12.46 6.85 2.74
N ILE A 8 -11.52 7.03 1.81
CA ILE A 8 -10.57 8.16 1.83
C ILE A 8 -11.34 9.49 1.72
N LEU A 9 -12.28 9.59 0.77
CA LEU A 9 -13.06 10.80 0.52
C LEU A 9 -14.01 11.16 1.67
N SER A 10 -14.48 10.20 2.45
CA SER A 10 -15.28 10.45 3.65
C SER A 10 -14.43 10.90 4.85
N ASN A 11 -13.13 11.14 4.65
CA ASN A 11 -12.16 11.41 5.70
C ASN A 11 -12.14 10.27 6.73
N TYR A 12 -12.17 9.03 6.24
CA TYR A 12 -12.02 7.81 7.03
C TYR A 12 -13.15 7.64 8.07
N LYS A 13 -14.35 8.17 7.79
CA LYS A 13 -15.53 8.08 8.68
C LYS A 13 -16.47 6.95 8.32
N ASP A 14 -16.42 6.48 7.07
CA ASP A 14 -17.24 5.38 6.61
C ASP A 14 -16.65 4.06 7.13
N GLU A 15 -17.48 3.04 7.36
CA GLU A 15 -16.98 1.71 7.67
C GLU A 15 -16.21 1.13 6.46
N PHE A 16 -14.96 0.75 6.68
CA PHE A 16 -14.13 0.04 5.69
C PHE A 16 -13.75 -1.32 6.26
N GLN A 17 -14.38 -2.36 5.75
CA GLN A 17 -14.36 -3.70 6.37
C GLN A 17 -13.38 -4.70 5.74
N VAL A 18 -12.41 -4.26 4.94
CA VAL A 18 -11.48 -5.21 4.29
C VAL A 18 -10.05 -4.91 4.70
N TRP A 19 -9.64 -5.54 5.80
CA TRP A 19 -8.25 -5.74 6.17
C TRP A 19 -8.04 -7.22 6.46
N SER A 20 -7.44 -7.91 5.49
CA SER A 20 -7.02 -9.30 5.60
C SER A 20 -5.53 -9.41 5.28
N ILE A 21 -4.89 -10.46 5.81
CA ILE A 21 -3.58 -10.87 5.31
C ILE A 21 -3.77 -11.28 3.85
N GLU A 22 -2.97 -10.69 2.96
CA GLU A 22 -3.00 -11.00 1.52
C GLU A 22 -1.77 -11.84 1.16
N PRO A 23 -1.88 -13.18 1.05
CA PRO A 23 -0.72 -14.05 0.81
C PRO A 23 0.00 -13.73 -0.50
N ALA A 24 -0.73 -13.30 -1.53
CA ALA A 24 -0.15 -12.91 -2.81
C ALA A 24 0.74 -11.68 -2.66
N LEU A 25 0.31 -10.68 -1.89
CA LEU A 25 1.11 -9.48 -1.59
C LEU A 25 2.37 -9.85 -0.81
N ASN A 26 2.25 -10.69 0.22
CA ASN A 26 3.40 -11.14 0.99
C ASN A 26 4.43 -11.84 0.10
N ARG A 27 3.98 -12.70 -0.81
CA ARG A 27 4.87 -13.37 -1.76
C ARG A 27 5.54 -12.38 -2.73
N ALA A 28 4.78 -11.42 -3.25
CA ALA A 28 5.32 -10.38 -4.13
C ALA A 28 6.42 -9.54 -3.42
N LEU A 29 6.21 -9.20 -2.14
CA LEU A 29 7.22 -8.49 -1.34
C LEU A 29 8.49 -9.32 -1.12
N GLN A 30 8.37 -10.64 -0.93
CA GLN A 30 9.54 -11.52 -0.84
C GLN A 30 10.35 -11.55 -2.13
N TYR A 31 9.68 -11.64 -3.29
CA TYR A 31 10.36 -11.53 -4.59
C TYR A 31 11.00 -10.15 -4.77
N ALA A 32 10.31 -9.08 -4.42
CA ALA A 32 10.84 -7.73 -4.53
C ALA A 32 12.09 -7.51 -3.65
N ILE A 33 12.16 -8.12 -2.46
CA ILE A 33 13.37 -8.11 -1.63
C ILE A 33 14.48 -8.93 -2.29
N ALA A 34 14.19 -10.15 -2.74
CA ALA A 34 15.16 -11.04 -3.37
C ALA A 34 15.77 -10.42 -4.64
N ASP A 35 14.95 -9.68 -5.40
CA ASP A 35 15.36 -8.95 -6.61
C ASP A 35 15.97 -7.59 -6.30
N ASN A 36 16.16 -7.22 -5.03
CA ASN A 36 16.72 -5.95 -4.59
C ASN A 36 15.94 -4.73 -5.11
N LEU A 37 14.62 -4.85 -5.27
CA LEU A 37 13.71 -3.74 -5.59
C LEU A 37 13.31 -2.98 -4.33
N CYS A 38 13.16 -3.67 -3.21
CA CYS A 38 12.92 -3.06 -1.92
C CYS A 38 13.74 -3.73 -0.80
N GLU A 39 13.92 -3.01 0.29
CA GLU A 39 14.61 -3.46 1.50
C GLU A 39 13.71 -3.25 2.73
N LEU A 40 13.85 -4.11 3.72
CA LEU A 40 13.28 -3.89 5.04
C LEU A 40 14.20 -2.96 5.84
N THR A 41 13.64 -1.86 6.34
CA THR A 41 14.34 -0.99 7.27
C THR A 41 14.44 -1.63 8.65
N SER A 42 15.28 -1.08 9.53
CA SER A 42 15.35 -1.45 10.95
C SER A 42 14.02 -1.33 11.70
N THR A 43 13.06 -0.58 11.16
CA THR A 43 11.71 -0.39 11.70
C THR A 43 10.67 -1.32 11.08
N SER A 44 11.09 -2.38 10.37
CA SER A 44 10.20 -3.31 9.64
C SER A 44 9.31 -2.63 8.58
N LYS A 45 9.71 -1.45 8.11
CA LYS A 45 9.05 -0.78 6.99
C LYS A 45 9.76 -1.14 5.70
N TYR A 46 9.04 -1.16 4.59
CA TYR A 46 9.64 -1.34 3.27
C TYR A 46 10.14 0.00 2.74
N LYS A 47 11.29 -0.03 2.09
CA LYS A 47 11.88 1.11 1.40
C LYS A 47 12.34 0.67 0.01
N LEU A 48 12.09 1.50 -1.01
CA LEU A 48 12.62 1.25 -2.35
C LEU A 48 14.14 1.44 -2.35
N THR A 49 14.83 0.53 -3.04
CA THR A 49 16.24 0.71 -3.38
C THR A 49 16.38 1.63 -4.60
N GLU A 50 17.60 1.95 -5.01
CA GLU A 50 17.83 2.65 -6.27
C GLU A 50 17.28 1.87 -7.47
N LYS A 51 17.53 0.55 -7.52
CA LYS A 51 16.97 -0.35 -8.55
C LYS A 51 15.44 -0.36 -8.51
N GLY A 52 14.85 -0.35 -7.32
CA GLY A 52 13.40 -0.25 -7.14
C GLY A 52 12.82 1.02 -7.73
N ASN A 53 13.44 2.18 -7.50
CA ASN A 53 13.00 3.44 -8.08
C ASN A 53 13.06 3.41 -9.61
N GLN A 54 14.17 2.97 -10.20
CA GLN A 54 14.31 2.84 -11.66
C GLN A 54 13.26 1.89 -12.26
N PHE A 55 12.93 0.80 -11.56
CA PHE A 55 11.88 -0.12 -11.98
C PHE A 55 10.48 0.50 -11.90
N CYS A 56 10.19 1.29 -10.86
CA CYS A 56 8.95 2.04 -10.79
C CYS A 56 8.85 3.09 -11.90
N ASP A 57 9.94 3.80 -12.21
CA ASP A 57 9.99 4.79 -13.28
C ASP A 57 9.73 4.13 -14.64
N SER A 58 10.32 2.96 -14.91
CA SER A 58 10.07 2.25 -16.17
C SER A 58 8.61 1.77 -16.32
N ILE A 59 7.94 1.43 -15.21
CA ILE A 59 6.50 1.15 -15.20
C ILE A 59 5.71 2.42 -15.53
N LEU A 60 6.09 3.57 -14.95
CA LEU A 60 5.41 4.84 -15.20
C LEU A 60 5.58 5.36 -16.63
N ASP A 61 6.72 5.05 -17.25
CA ASP A 61 7.00 5.35 -18.65
C ASP A 61 6.32 4.37 -19.62
N SER A 62 5.79 3.25 -19.10
CA SER A 62 5.01 2.28 -19.87
C SER A 62 3.51 2.60 -19.84
N GLU A 63 2.76 2.03 -20.78
CA GLU A 63 1.28 2.05 -20.77
C GLU A 63 0.69 0.92 -19.89
N ALA A 64 1.51 0.24 -19.07
CA ALA A 64 1.05 -0.83 -18.20
C ALA A 64 0.42 -0.28 -16.90
N PHE A 65 -0.54 -1.00 -16.34
CA PHE A 65 -1.11 -0.74 -15.02
C PHE A 65 -1.73 0.66 -14.83
N GLU A 66 -2.26 1.27 -15.89
CA GLU A 66 -2.82 2.64 -15.82
C GLU A 66 -3.85 2.82 -14.69
N LYS A 67 -4.71 1.81 -14.48
CA LYS A 67 -5.75 1.84 -13.44
C LYS A 67 -5.13 1.85 -12.04
N GLU A 68 -4.16 0.99 -11.80
CA GLU A 68 -3.44 0.86 -10.55
C GLU A 68 -2.59 2.10 -10.26
N ILE A 69 -1.88 2.62 -11.27
CA ILE A 69 -1.09 3.84 -11.17
C ILE A 69 -2.01 5.03 -10.83
N THR A 70 -3.14 5.16 -11.52
CA THR A 70 -4.14 6.22 -11.25
C THR A 70 -4.65 6.13 -9.81
N PHE A 71 -4.95 4.92 -9.34
CA PHE A 71 -5.35 4.68 -7.97
C PHE A 71 -4.28 5.06 -6.95
N LEU A 72 -3.04 4.59 -7.13
CA LEU A 72 -1.94 4.86 -6.21
C LEU A 72 -1.60 6.35 -6.16
N LYS A 73 -1.65 7.06 -7.29
CA LYS A 73 -1.53 8.53 -7.35
C LYS A 73 -2.66 9.21 -6.56
N PHE A 74 -3.89 8.72 -6.64
CA PHE A 74 -5.00 9.22 -5.81
C PHE A 74 -4.71 9.00 -4.32
N VAL A 75 -4.27 7.80 -3.92
CA VAL A 75 -3.94 7.48 -2.53
C VAL A 75 -2.83 8.40 -2.00
N GLY A 76 -1.74 8.57 -2.76
CA GLY A 76 -0.61 9.43 -2.39
C GLY A 76 -1.01 10.90 -2.21
N LYS A 77 -1.86 11.45 -3.08
CA LYS A 77 -2.38 12.82 -2.97
C LYS A 77 -3.18 13.06 -1.69
N ASN A 78 -3.87 12.04 -1.19
CA ASN A 78 -4.70 12.13 0.02
C ASN A 78 -3.94 11.88 1.33
N LYS A 79 -2.60 11.78 1.28
CA LYS A 79 -1.67 11.78 2.43
C LYS A 79 -2.14 10.88 3.59
N ILE A 80 -2.10 9.57 3.38
CA ILE A 80 -2.26 8.60 4.47
C ILE A 80 -1.01 8.67 5.36
N THR A 81 -1.14 9.26 6.55
CA THR A 81 -0.03 9.38 7.52
C THR A 81 0.13 8.10 8.33
N ASP A 82 1.31 7.87 8.88
CA ASP A 82 1.56 6.79 9.84
C ASP A 82 0.59 6.86 11.05
N SER A 83 0.28 8.07 11.53
CA SER A 83 -0.69 8.26 12.62
C SER A 83 -2.10 7.77 12.23
N ARG A 84 -2.51 8.02 10.98
CA ARG A 84 -3.78 7.54 10.44
C ARG A 84 -3.77 6.03 10.29
N LEU A 85 -2.70 5.47 9.73
CA LEU A 85 -2.53 4.02 9.61
C LEU A 85 -2.63 3.33 10.98
N ASN A 86 -1.95 3.88 11.99
CA ASN A 86 -2.00 3.37 13.36
C ASN A 86 -3.41 3.46 13.98
N SER A 87 -4.18 4.52 13.70
CA SER A 87 -5.58 4.58 14.15
C SER A 87 -6.46 3.52 13.49
N MET A 88 -6.22 3.22 12.21
CA MET A 88 -6.95 2.18 11.48
C MET A 88 -6.60 0.78 12.01
N ILE A 89 -5.31 0.51 12.26
CA ILE A 89 -4.85 -0.74 12.88
C ILE A 89 -5.54 -0.97 14.22
N LYS A 90 -5.66 0.06 15.07
CA LYS A 90 -6.26 -0.07 16.41
C LYS A 90 -7.78 -0.32 16.37
N GLN A 91 -8.46 0.16 15.34
CA GLN A 91 -9.88 -0.11 15.14
C GLN A 91 -10.15 -1.55 14.68
N TRP A 92 -9.11 -2.24 14.19
CA TRP A 92 -9.17 -3.65 13.90
C TRP A 92 -9.15 -4.45 15.21
N LYS A 93 -10.34 -4.81 15.71
CA LYS A 93 -10.47 -5.87 16.69
C LYS A 93 -10.27 -7.19 15.96
N ILE A 94 -9.20 -7.91 16.28
CA ILE A 94 -9.17 -9.35 16.04
C ILE A 94 -10.05 -9.93 17.14
N GLU A 95 -11.35 -10.06 16.87
CA GLU A 95 -12.24 -10.85 17.73
C GLU A 95 -11.83 -12.32 17.56
N TYR A 96 -11.10 -12.84 18.54
CA TYR A 96 -11.03 -14.27 18.78
C TYR A 96 -12.22 -14.62 19.68
N ASP A 97 -13.21 -15.32 19.12
CA ASP A 97 -14.16 -16.13 19.89
C ASP A 97 -13.47 -17.38 20.46
#